data_AF-A0A383BNR9-F1
#
_entry.id   AF-A0A383BNR9-F1
#
_cell.length_a   1.000
_cell.length_b   1.000
_cell.length_c   1.000
_cell.angle_alpha   90.00
_cell.angle_beta   90.00
_cell.angle_gamma   90.00
#
_symmetry.space_group_name_H-M   'P 1'
#
loop_
_entity.id
_entity.type
_entity.pdbx_description
1 polymer ?
#
loop_
_entity_poly.entity_id
_entity_poly.type
_entity_poly.pdbx_seq_one_letter_code
_entity_poly.pdbx_strand_id
1 'polypeptide(L)'
;SSQPVLPMAATMELMGVQRHNTIGTDGLVVGESMNITMQPMSQGGDSVRIKLADGEYIWLEYRTRINADVGLPGDGLLVSIQDLRVGNVTLNNVNRMSTNPWLMILEADRNGDLISGSNNGEASDMFVQGDGFGNTGVEVRNRDGVLVPWSVEVMELSPQSITLHLEMAFQPLITVEIPHNPIELLEYELPQMEITTKQSCLLEGELLSSDGRQLSVGPTMIDVGVNALQGIWSTNQTDESQGNL
;
A
#
# COMPACT_ATOMS: atom_id res chain seq x y z
N SER A 1 12.20 4.71 -30.90
CA SER A 1 10.75 4.49 -31.05
C SER A 1 10.25 3.97 -29.72
N SER A 2 9.44 4.72 -28.97
CA SER A 2 8.78 4.20 -27.77
C SER A 2 7.57 3.39 -28.24
N GLN A 3 7.59 2.09 -27.96
CA GLN A 3 6.46 1.22 -28.25
C GLN A 3 5.53 1.27 -27.02
N PRO A 4 4.20 1.43 -27.20
CA PRO A 4 3.29 1.56 -26.07
C PRO A 4 3.27 0.27 -25.25
N VAL A 5 3.50 0.39 -23.96
CA VAL A 5 3.34 -0.69 -22.97
C VAL A 5 1.88 -0.82 -22.55
N LEU A 6 1.48 -1.98 -22.03
CA LEU A 6 0.14 -2.11 -21.46
C LEU A 6 -0.03 -1.12 -20.29
N PRO A 7 -1.18 -0.43 -20.20
CA PRO A 7 -1.51 0.34 -19.01
C PRO A 7 -1.51 -0.57 -17.78
N MET A 8 -1.15 -0.01 -16.61
CA MET A 8 -1.24 -0.73 -15.33
C MET A 8 -2.68 -1.17 -15.04
N ALA A 9 -2.83 -2.23 -14.26
CA ALA A 9 -4.11 -2.87 -13.94
C ALA A 9 -5.13 -1.89 -13.35
N ALA A 10 -4.70 -1.03 -12.43
CA ALA A 10 -5.51 0.05 -11.87
C ALA A 10 -6.09 0.97 -12.97
N THR A 11 -5.29 1.33 -13.98
CA THR A 11 -5.72 2.16 -15.11
C THR A 11 -6.62 1.40 -16.07
N MET A 12 -6.35 0.11 -16.30
CA MET A 12 -7.22 -0.75 -17.11
C MET A 12 -8.62 -0.88 -16.48
N GLU A 13 -8.70 -1.05 -15.16
CA GLU A 13 -9.97 -1.09 -14.44
C GLU A 13 -10.76 0.22 -14.62
N LEU A 14 -10.11 1.38 -14.51
CA LEU A 14 -10.75 2.68 -14.76
C LEU A 14 -11.34 2.80 -16.18
N MET A 15 -10.73 2.15 -17.17
CA MET A 15 -11.25 2.09 -18.53
C MET A 15 -12.35 1.04 -18.73
N GLY A 16 -12.76 0.35 -17.67
CA GLY A 16 -13.78 -0.71 -17.71
C GLY A 16 -13.24 -2.07 -18.14
N VAL A 17 -11.92 -2.26 -18.20
CA VAL A 17 -11.30 -3.55 -18.53
C VAL A 17 -11.15 -4.38 -17.26
N GLN A 18 -12.01 -5.38 -17.11
CA GLN A 18 -12.00 -6.30 -15.97
C GLN A 18 -11.04 -7.47 -16.21
N ARG A 19 -9.74 -7.25 -15.96
CA ARG A 19 -8.65 -8.25 -16.08
C ARG A 19 -7.88 -8.40 -14.77
N HIS A 20 -8.61 -8.68 -13.71
CA HIS A 20 -8.06 -8.84 -12.39
C HIS A 20 -8.88 -9.79 -11.53
N ASN A 21 -8.23 -10.47 -10.61
CA ASN A 21 -8.86 -11.25 -9.55
C ASN A 21 -8.65 -10.55 -8.21
N THR A 22 -9.70 -10.40 -7.42
CA THR A 22 -9.59 -9.82 -6.08
C THR A 22 -9.43 -10.93 -5.05
N ILE A 23 -8.39 -10.84 -4.22
CA ILE A 23 -8.18 -11.71 -3.06
C ILE A 23 -8.56 -10.91 -1.82
N GLY A 24 -9.52 -11.44 -1.06
CA GLY A 24 -9.82 -10.96 0.28
C GLY A 24 -8.90 -11.62 1.29
N THR A 25 -8.29 -10.81 2.14
CA THR A 25 -7.54 -11.30 3.32
C THR A 25 -8.44 -11.39 4.56
N ASP A 26 -9.65 -10.81 4.48
CA ASP A 26 -10.68 -10.90 5.50
C ASP A 26 -11.11 -12.36 5.70
N GLY A 27 -10.74 -12.93 6.84
CA GLY A 27 -11.13 -14.29 7.23
C GLY A 27 -10.06 -15.36 7.01
N LEU A 28 -8.92 -15.03 6.38
CA LEU A 28 -7.75 -15.89 6.47
C LEU A 28 -7.30 -15.94 7.94
N VAL A 29 -6.92 -17.11 8.45
CA VAL A 29 -6.40 -17.25 9.82
C VAL A 29 -4.87 -17.26 9.85
N VAL A 30 -4.27 -17.04 11.03
CA VAL A 30 -2.80 -17.09 11.18
C VAL A 30 -2.26 -18.43 10.72
N GLY A 31 -1.23 -18.41 9.88
CA GLY A 31 -0.58 -19.59 9.31
C GLY A 31 -1.30 -20.18 8.08
N GLU A 32 -2.44 -19.63 7.66
CA GLU A 32 -2.99 -19.96 6.34
C GLU A 32 -2.14 -19.32 5.25
N SER A 33 -1.94 -20.09 4.17
CA SER A 33 -1.23 -19.65 2.99
C SER A 33 -1.88 -20.14 1.71
N MET A 34 -1.59 -19.45 0.62
CA MET A 34 -2.04 -19.82 -0.72
C MET A 34 -0.97 -19.52 -1.76
N ASN A 35 -0.94 -20.34 -2.81
CA ASN A 35 -0.11 -20.07 -3.97
C ASN A 35 -0.96 -19.43 -5.07
N ILE A 36 -0.41 -18.38 -5.67
CA ILE A 36 -1.04 -17.62 -6.74
C ILE A 36 -0.15 -17.76 -7.98
N THR A 37 -0.65 -18.39 -9.03
CA THR A 37 0.06 -18.48 -10.31
C THR A 37 -0.54 -17.49 -11.30
N MET A 38 0.30 -16.65 -11.90
CA MET A 38 -0.10 -15.62 -12.84
C MET A 38 0.64 -15.79 -14.17
N GLN A 39 -0.02 -15.43 -15.27
CA GLN A 39 0.56 -15.36 -16.61
C GLN A 39 0.90 -13.90 -16.96
N PRO A 40 1.84 -13.65 -17.89
CA PRO A 40 2.17 -12.30 -18.31
C PRO A 40 0.94 -11.52 -18.80
N MET A 41 0.81 -10.26 -18.36
CA MET A 41 -0.29 -9.38 -18.78
C MET A 41 -0.36 -9.23 -20.31
N SER A 42 0.81 -9.15 -20.96
CA SER A 42 0.98 -9.04 -22.42
C SER A 42 0.66 -10.32 -23.20
N GLN A 43 0.40 -11.42 -22.50
CA GLN A 43 -0.02 -12.72 -23.06
C GLN A 43 -1.44 -13.12 -22.65
N GLY A 44 -2.23 -12.19 -22.12
CA GLY A 44 -3.62 -12.45 -21.74
C GLY A 44 -3.83 -12.81 -20.26
N GLY A 45 -2.78 -12.81 -19.43
CA GLY A 45 -2.90 -13.06 -18.00
C GLY A 45 -3.70 -12.00 -17.24
N ASP A 46 -4.24 -12.36 -16.08
CA ASP A 46 -4.94 -11.43 -15.20
C ASP A 46 -4.01 -10.93 -14.09
N SER A 47 -4.27 -9.71 -13.65
CA SER A 47 -3.66 -9.14 -12.45
C SER A 47 -4.33 -9.69 -11.18
N VAL A 48 -3.69 -9.49 -10.03
CA VAL A 48 -4.30 -9.76 -8.73
C VAL A 48 -4.40 -8.46 -7.94
N ARG A 49 -5.51 -8.28 -7.24
CA ARG A 49 -5.74 -7.15 -6.35
C ARG A 49 -6.00 -7.64 -4.94
N ILE A 50 -5.31 -7.06 -3.96
CA ILE A 50 -5.53 -7.31 -2.53
C ILE A 50 -5.97 -6.00 -1.89
N LYS A 51 -7.02 -6.05 -1.06
CA LYS A 51 -7.50 -4.86 -0.33
C LYS A 51 -6.54 -4.53 0.82
N LEU A 52 -6.14 -3.27 0.93
CA LEU A 52 -5.34 -2.75 2.05
C LEU A 52 -6.24 -2.05 3.09
N ALA A 53 -7.13 -1.19 2.61
CA ALA A 53 -8.11 -0.45 3.40
C ALA A 53 -9.33 -0.13 2.52
N ASP A 54 -10.32 0.58 3.06
CA ASP A 54 -11.43 1.02 2.23
C ASP A 54 -10.97 1.99 1.13
N GLY A 55 -11.27 1.64 -0.13
CA GLY A 55 -10.79 2.37 -1.30
C GLY A 55 -9.27 2.31 -1.52
N GLU A 56 -8.55 1.38 -0.87
CA GLU A 56 -7.10 1.23 -1.02
C GLU A 56 -6.72 -0.21 -1.37
N TYR A 57 -5.85 -0.36 -2.35
CA TYR A 57 -5.53 -1.67 -2.93
C TYR A 57 -4.07 -1.78 -3.29
N ILE A 58 -3.53 -2.99 -3.18
CA ILE A 58 -2.27 -3.36 -3.83
C ILE A 58 -2.59 -4.21 -5.07
N TRP A 59 -1.92 -3.91 -6.16
CA TRP A 59 -2.05 -4.55 -7.46
C TRP A 59 -0.77 -5.31 -7.79
N LEU A 60 -0.94 -6.55 -8.21
CA LEU A 60 0.11 -7.46 -8.60
C LEU A 60 -0.05 -7.75 -10.10
N GLU A 61 0.96 -7.45 -10.89
CA GLU A 61 0.96 -7.67 -12.34
C GLU A 61 2.21 -8.44 -12.73
N TYR A 62 2.05 -9.61 -13.38
CA TYR A 62 3.21 -10.27 -13.97
C TYR A 62 3.53 -9.63 -15.33
N ARG A 63 4.68 -8.96 -15.45
CA ARG A 63 5.08 -8.23 -16.66
C ARG A 63 6.34 -8.86 -17.25
N THR A 64 6.35 -9.00 -18.56
CA THR A 64 7.51 -9.48 -19.34
C THR A 64 7.66 -8.63 -20.58
N ARG A 65 8.90 -8.48 -21.07
CA ARG A 65 9.28 -7.70 -22.25
C ARG A 65 8.93 -8.40 -23.55
N ILE A 66 7.69 -8.85 -23.64
CA ILE A 66 7.10 -9.56 -24.76
C ILE A 66 5.87 -8.78 -25.22
N ASN A 67 5.61 -8.80 -26.53
CA ASN A 67 4.49 -8.11 -27.17
C ASN A 67 4.47 -6.61 -26.85
N ALA A 68 3.36 -6.09 -26.31
CA ALA A 68 3.21 -4.69 -25.96
C ALA A 68 4.25 -4.20 -24.93
N ASP A 69 4.73 -5.09 -24.06
CA ASP A 69 5.58 -4.73 -22.93
C ASP A 69 7.09 -4.78 -23.25
N VAL A 70 7.49 -4.95 -24.52
CA VAL A 70 8.91 -5.00 -24.94
C VAL A 70 9.74 -3.79 -24.51
N GLY A 71 9.09 -2.66 -24.24
CA GLY A 71 9.72 -1.42 -23.77
C GLY A 71 9.95 -1.33 -22.26
N LEU A 72 9.51 -2.31 -21.46
CA LEU A 72 9.72 -2.29 -20.01
C LEU A 72 11.21 -2.48 -19.67
N PRO A 73 11.68 -1.94 -18.52
CA PRO A 73 13.08 -2.04 -18.14
C PRO A 73 13.49 -3.45 -17.70
N GLY A 74 12.55 -4.28 -17.24
CA GLY A 74 12.79 -5.64 -16.75
C GLY A 74 11.58 -6.57 -16.84
N ASP A 75 11.81 -7.84 -16.52
CA ASP A 75 10.80 -8.89 -16.42
C ASP A 75 10.61 -9.23 -14.94
N GLY A 76 9.37 -9.37 -14.47
CA GLY A 76 9.11 -9.67 -13.06
C GLY A 76 7.70 -9.30 -12.62
N LEU A 77 7.47 -9.35 -11.32
CA LEU A 77 6.24 -8.88 -10.71
C LEU A 77 6.32 -7.36 -10.51
N LEU A 78 5.45 -6.64 -11.19
CA LEU A 78 5.20 -5.23 -10.93
C LEU A 78 4.17 -5.13 -9.81
N VAL A 79 4.51 -4.40 -8.75
CA VAL A 79 3.65 -4.18 -7.58
C VAL A 79 3.31 -2.69 -7.51
N SER A 80 2.03 -2.36 -7.36
CA SER A 80 1.60 -0.97 -7.20
C SER A 80 0.53 -0.81 -6.13
N ILE A 81 0.52 0.32 -5.44
CA ILE A 81 -0.46 0.68 -4.42
C ILE A 81 -1.35 1.79 -4.98
N GLN A 82 -2.66 1.60 -4.86
CA GLN A 82 -3.68 2.52 -5.34
C GLN A 82 -4.53 3.03 -4.17
N ASP A 83 -4.75 4.34 -4.12
CA ASP A 83 -5.63 5.00 -3.18
C ASP A 83 -6.72 5.80 -3.93
N LEU A 84 -7.95 5.29 -3.92
CA LEU A 84 -9.10 5.92 -4.58
C LEU A 84 -9.61 7.19 -3.89
N ARG A 85 -9.17 7.49 -2.67
CA ARG A 85 -9.52 8.72 -1.95
C ARG A 85 -8.58 9.88 -2.29
N VAL A 86 -7.49 9.60 -3.00
CA VAL A 86 -6.53 10.64 -3.41
C VAL A 86 -6.93 11.28 -4.74
N GLY A 87 -7.13 12.59 -4.68
CA GLY A 87 -7.36 13.40 -5.86
C GLY A 87 -8.72 13.16 -6.52
N ASN A 88 -8.83 13.57 -7.78
CA ASN A 88 -10.03 13.33 -8.57
C ASN A 88 -9.63 12.95 -10.00
N VAL A 89 -9.85 11.68 -10.34
CA VAL A 89 -9.53 11.10 -11.66
C VAL A 89 -10.24 11.87 -12.78
N THR A 90 -11.49 12.30 -12.58
CA THR A 90 -12.27 13.03 -13.61
C THR A 90 -11.73 14.42 -13.90
N LEU A 91 -11.03 15.01 -12.92
CA LEU A 91 -10.38 16.32 -13.06
C LEU A 91 -8.90 16.20 -13.43
N ASN A 92 -8.41 14.99 -13.72
CA ASN A 92 -6.99 14.68 -13.90
C ASN A 92 -6.12 15.29 -12.78
N ASN A 93 -6.65 15.25 -11.56
CA ASN A 93 -6.05 15.84 -10.37
C ASN A 93 -5.55 14.75 -9.43
N VAL A 94 -4.97 13.69 -10.00
CA VAL A 94 -4.40 12.54 -9.29
C VAL A 94 -2.87 12.62 -9.35
N ASN A 95 -2.17 12.01 -8.39
CA ASN A 95 -0.70 12.00 -8.30
C ASN A 95 -0.05 13.41 -8.29
N ARG A 96 -0.71 14.42 -7.71
CA ARG A 96 -0.14 15.78 -7.60
C ARG A 96 0.98 15.90 -6.58
N MET A 97 0.94 15.08 -5.54
CA MET A 97 1.95 15.01 -4.50
C MET A 97 2.55 13.61 -4.54
N SER A 98 3.87 13.50 -4.66
CA SER A 98 4.56 12.20 -4.69
C SER A 98 4.44 11.45 -3.35
N THR A 99 4.25 12.19 -2.26
CA THR A 99 4.05 11.66 -0.89
C THR A 99 2.61 11.21 -0.62
N ASN A 100 1.67 11.52 -1.50
CA ASN A 100 0.29 11.05 -1.41
C ASN A 100 -0.28 10.80 -2.82
N PRO A 101 0.17 9.72 -3.49
CA PRO A 101 -0.25 9.41 -4.85
C PRO A 101 -1.53 8.55 -4.87
N TRP A 102 -2.35 8.76 -5.90
CA TRP A 102 -3.46 7.88 -6.27
C TRP A 102 -2.97 6.50 -6.73
N LEU A 103 -1.80 6.43 -7.37
CA LEU A 103 -1.14 5.19 -7.76
C LEU A 103 0.38 5.37 -7.70
N MET A 104 1.05 4.47 -6.98
CA MET A 104 2.50 4.39 -6.88
C MET A 104 3.01 2.97 -7.13
N ILE A 105 4.23 2.85 -7.65
CA ILE A 105 4.93 1.58 -7.73
C ILE A 105 5.64 1.33 -6.39
N LEU A 106 5.55 0.10 -5.90
CA LEU A 106 6.37 -0.38 -4.80
C LEU A 106 7.67 -0.94 -5.41
N GLU A 107 8.80 -0.27 -5.20
CA GLU A 107 10.09 -0.66 -5.78
C GLU A 107 10.73 -1.79 -4.96
N ALA A 108 11.12 -2.89 -5.62
CA ALA A 108 11.73 -4.03 -4.94
C ALA A 108 13.07 -3.68 -4.27
N ASP A 109 13.86 -2.78 -4.88
CA ASP A 109 15.16 -2.33 -4.37
C ASP A 109 15.09 -1.18 -3.35
N ARG A 110 13.93 -0.55 -3.17
CA ARG A 110 13.63 0.50 -2.18
C ARG A 110 14.47 1.77 -2.32
N ASN A 111 14.96 2.08 -3.52
CA ASN A 111 15.78 3.28 -3.72
C ASN A 111 14.96 4.57 -3.71
N GLY A 112 13.64 4.52 -3.93
CA GLY A 112 12.76 5.69 -3.95
C GLY A 112 12.91 6.54 -5.21
N ASP A 113 13.49 5.99 -6.29
CA ASP A 113 13.83 6.74 -7.48
C ASP A 113 12.60 7.20 -8.26
N LEU A 114 11.54 6.39 -8.30
CA LEU A 114 10.27 6.75 -8.94
C LEU A 114 9.53 7.84 -8.15
N ILE A 115 9.54 7.77 -6.82
CA ILE A 115 8.89 8.76 -5.95
C ILE A 115 9.64 10.10 -6.00
N SER A 116 10.97 10.06 -6.05
CA SER A 116 11.82 11.26 -6.16
C SER A 116 11.91 11.81 -7.59
N GLY A 117 11.49 11.03 -8.59
CA GLY A 117 11.63 11.38 -10.01
C GLY A 117 13.07 11.34 -10.52
N SER A 118 13.94 10.57 -9.84
CA SER A 118 15.35 10.41 -10.20
C SER A 118 15.54 9.60 -11.48
N ASN A 119 14.66 8.64 -11.76
CA ASN A 119 14.63 7.86 -12.99
C ASN A 119 13.17 7.59 -13.46
N ASN A 120 12.98 6.86 -14.57
CA ASN A 120 11.65 6.50 -15.11
C ASN A 120 11.32 5.00 -14.91
N GLY A 121 12.01 4.35 -13.98
CA GLY A 121 11.95 2.94 -13.68
C GLY A 121 13.11 2.15 -14.25
N GLU A 122 13.51 1.11 -13.53
CA GLU A 122 14.60 0.20 -13.86
C GLU A 122 14.24 -1.27 -13.56
N ALA A 123 15.13 -2.18 -13.96
CA ALA A 123 14.85 -3.61 -13.82
C ALA A 123 14.78 -4.06 -12.35
N SER A 124 15.46 -3.34 -11.44
CA SER A 124 15.47 -3.63 -10.01
C SER A 124 14.23 -3.17 -9.26
N ASP A 125 13.33 -2.40 -9.90
CA ASP A 125 12.02 -2.08 -9.33
C ASP A 125 11.08 -3.30 -9.30
N MET A 126 11.31 -4.26 -10.21
CA MET A 126 10.49 -5.46 -10.35
C MET A 126 10.88 -6.50 -9.32
N PHE A 127 9.89 -7.12 -8.67
CA PHE A 127 10.14 -8.26 -7.79
C PHE A 127 10.43 -9.53 -8.62
N VAL A 128 11.54 -10.18 -8.33
CA VAL A 128 11.98 -11.42 -8.97
C VAL A 128 12.02 -12.56 -7.95
N GLN A 129 12.40 -13.76 -8.41
CA GLN A 129 12.41 -14.96 -7.56
C GLN A 129 13.26 -14.76 -6.30
N GLY A 130 12.66 -15.03 -5.14
CA GLY A 130 13.25 -14.85 -3.80
C GLY A 130 12.93 -13.50 -3.16
N ASP A 131 12.37 -12.54 -3.91
CA ASP A 131 11.93 -11.27 -3.33
C ASP A 131 10.58 -11.43 -2.64
N GLY A 132 10.30 -10.54 -1.69
CA GLY A 132 9.02 -10.49 -1.00
C GLY A 132 8.65 -9.12 -0.45
N PHE A 133 7.36 -8.95 -0.17
CA PHE A 133 6.77 -7.73 0.35
C PHE A 133 5.58 -8.03 1.28
N GLY A 134 5.19 -7.06 2.10
CA GLY A 134 4.09 -7.18 3.06
C GLY A 134 4.54 -6.82 4.47
N ASN A 135 4.32 -7.70 5.45
CA ASN A 135 4.84 -7.55 6.82
C ASN A 135 6.34 -7.84 6.94
N THR A 136 6.92 -8.47 5.93
CA THR A 136 8.31 -8.86 5.80
C THR A 136 8.76 -8.58 4.38
N GLY A 137 10.08 -8.49 4.15
CA GLY A 137 10.59 -8.01 2.88
C GLY A 137 10.36 -6.50 2.74
N VAL A 138 9.88 -6.04 1.59
CA VAL A 138 9.50 -4.63 1.39
C VAL A 138 8.22 -4.35 2.16
N GLU A 139 8.27 -3.47 3.16
CA GLU A 139 7.12 -3.21 4.03
C GLU A 139 5.96 -2.61 3.23
N VAL A 140 4.76 -3.15 3.43
CA VAL A 140 3.52 -2.59 2.92
C VAL A 140 2.67 -2.12 4.09
N ARG A 141 2.31 -0.84 4.06
CA ARG A 141 1.41 -0.20 5.02
C ARG A 141 0.22 0.37 4.26
N ASN A 142 -0.94 0.41 4.91
CA ASN A 142 -2.08 1.15 4.36
C ASN A 142 -1.85 2.67 4.51
N ARG A 143 -2.78 3.47 4.00
CA ARG A 143 -2.79 4.94 4.08
C ARG A 143 -2.60 5.49 5.50
N ASP A 144 -3.05 4.75 6.50
CA ASP A 144 -3.02 5.14 7.93
C ASP A 144 -1.72 4.67 8.61
N GLY A 145 -0.76 4.15 7.84
CA GLY A 145 0.53 3.67 8.35
C GLY A 145 0.50 2.28 9.01
N VAL A 146 -0.64 1.59 8.98
CA VAL A 146 -0.82 0.26 9.57
C VAL A 146 -0.17 -0.81 8.69
N LEU A 147 0.75 -1.58 9.27
CA LEU A 147 1.43 -2.69 8.59
C LEU A 147 0.42 -3.79 8.23
N VAL A 148 0.50 -4.32 7.01
CA VAL A 148 -0.36 -5.43 6.59
C VAL A 148 -0.08 -6.70 7.41
N PRO A 149 -1.07 -7.59 7.61
CA PRO A 149 -0.90 -8.81 8.39
C PRO A 149 -0.31 -10.01 7.62
N TRP A 150 -0.02 -9.83 6.33
CA TRP A 150 0.41 -10.89 5.42
C TRP A 150 1.76 -10.58 4.76
N SER A 151 2.38 -11.59 4.19
CA SER A 151 3.55 -11.46 3.31
C SER A 151 3.31 -12.20 1.99
N VAL A 152 3.95 -11.71 0.94
CA VAL A 152 4.00 -12.35 -0.37
C VAL A 152 5.46 -12.57 -0.75
N GLU A 153 5.80 -13.78 -1.19
CA GLU A 153 7.12 -14.15 -1.72
C GLU A 153 6.99 -14.64 -3.17
N VAL A 154 7.94 -14.26 -4.03
CA VAL A 154 8.04 -14.79 -5.40
C VAL A 154 8.79 -16.13 -5.37
N MET A 155 8.05 -17.22 -5.48
CA MET A 155 8.61 -18.59 -5.38
C MET A 155 9.29 -19.03 -6.67
N GLU A 156 8.64 -18.78 -7.79
CA GLU A 156 9.09 -19.22 -9.11
C GLU A 156 8.82 -18.14 -10.15
N LEU A 157 9.79 -17.91 -11.04
CA LEU A 157 9.69 -16.96 -12.13
C LEU A 157 10.16 -17.61 -13.43
N SER A 158 9.29 -17.63 -14.43
CA SER A 158 9.58 -18.11 -15.79
C SER A 158 8.90 -17.21 -16.81
N PRO A 159 9.37 -17.12 -18.07
CA PRO A 159 8.77 -16.22 -19.07
C PRO A 159 7.26 -16.41 -19.33
N GLN A 160 6.68 -17.54 -18.93
CA GLN A 160 5.26 -17.88 -19.13
C GLN A 160 4.43 -17.76 -17.86
N SER A 161 5.05 -17.81 -16.67
CA SER A 161 4.33 -17.74 -15.41
C SER A 161 5.21 -17.32 -14.25
N ILE A 162 4.59 -16.66 -13.27
CA ILE A 162 5.12 -16.42 -11.95
C ILE A 162 4.24 -17.11 -10.91
N THR A 163 4.85 -17.68 -9.87
CA THR A 163 4.15 -18.26 -8.73
C THR A 163 4.52 -17.49 -7.47
N LEU A 164 3.51 -16.97 -6.79
CA LEU A 164 3.63 -16.24 -5.54
C LEU A 164 3.13 -17.11 -4.38
N HIS A 165 3.74 -16.97 -3.21
CA HIS A 165 3.26 -17.54 -1.96
C HIS A 165 2.77 -16.41 -1.05
N LEU A 166 1.48 -16.41 -0.72
CA LEU A 166 0.88 -15.48 0.24
C LEU A 166 0.65 -16.19 1.56
N GLU A 167 1.09 -15.61 2.67
CA GLU A 167 0.91 -16.16 4.02
C GLU A 167 0.41 -15.11 5.01
N MET A 168 -0.51 -15.50 5.89
CA MET A 168 -0.96 -14.68 7.02
C MET A 168 -0.08 -14.88 8.25
N ALA A 169 0.66 -13.85 8.67
CA ALA A 169 1.53 -13.95 9.85
C ALA A 169 0.81 -13.64 11.18
N PHE A 170 -0.17 -12.75 11.16
CA PHE A 170 -0.93 -12.38 12.36
C PHE A 170 -2.35 -11.94 12.03
N GLN A 171 -3.21 -11.81 13.05
CA GLN A 171 -4.52 -11.19 12.92
C GLN A 171 -4.46 -9.78 13.50
N PRO A 172 -4.90 -8.74 12.77
CA PRO A 172 -4.98 -7.41 13.33
C PRO A 172 -6.03 -7.41 14.44
N LEU A 173 -5.57 -7.15 15.67
CA LEU A 173 -6.41 -6.96 16.85
C LEU A 173 -7.09 -5.59 16.83
N ILE A 174 -6.38 -4.62 16.25
CA ILE A 174 -6.72 -3.20 16.21
C ILE A 174 -6.72 -2.75 14.75
N THR A 175 -7.73 -1.96 14.40
CA THR A 175 -7.78 -1.16 13.17
C THR A 175 -7.74 0.31 13.57
N VAL A 176 -6.92 1.10 12.88
CA VAL A 176 -6.81 2.54 13.09
C VAL A 176 -7.41 3.22 11.87
N GLU A 177 -8.31 4.17 12.08
CA GLU A 177 -8.81 5.06 11.03
C GLU A 177 -8.45 6.51 11.41
N ILE A 178 -7.65 7.16 10.57
CA ILE A 178 -7.26 8.55 10.75
C ILE A 178 -8.10 9.43 9.81
N PRO A 179 -8.61 10.59 10.26
CA PRO A 179 -9.33 11.51 9.38
C PRO A 179 -8.50 11.90 8.14
N HIS A 180 -9.10 11.74 6.96
CA HIS A 180 -8.41 11.78 5.66
C HIS A 180 -8.09 13.18 5.08
N ASN A 181 -8.42 14.24 5.81
CA ASN A 181 -8.10 15.61 5.40
C ASN A 181 -6.88 16.08 6.17
N PRO A 182 -6.11 17.08 5.65
CA PRO A 182 -5.09 17.74 6.45
C PRO A 182 -5.71 18.09 7.80
N ILE A 183 -5.12 17.58 8.88
CA ILE A 183 -5.61 17.88 10.21
C ILE A 183 -5.12 19.29 10.53
N GLU A 184 -5.98 20.28 10.26
CA GLU A 184 -5.77 21.64 10.73
C GLU A 184 -6.12 21.69 12.21
N LEU A 185 -5.10 21.61 13.06
CA LEU A 185 -5.25 21.77 14.50
C LEU A 185 -5.14 23.25 14.86
N LEU A 186 -6.07 23.73 15.67
CA LEU A 186 -5.89 25.02 16.35
C LEU A 186 -4.76 24.94 17.37
N GLU A 187 -4.23 26.09 17.77
CA GLU A 187 -3.29 26.18 18.90
C GLU A 187 -3.92 25.48 20.12
N TYR A 188 -3.22 24.47 20.65
CA TYR A 188 -3.64 23.61 21.77
C TYR A 188 -4.70 22.54 21.47
N GLU A 189 -5.09 22.34 20.21
CA GLU A 189 -5.94 21.20 19.83
C GLU A 189 -5.11 19.92 19.74
N LEU A 190 -5.61 18.86 20.39
CA LEU A 190 -4.99 17.54 20.33
C LEU A 190 -5.60 16.74 19.16
N PRO A 191 -4.78 16.07 18.35
CA PRO A 191 -5.28 15.22 17.28
C PRO A 191 -6.13 14.09 17.88
N GLN A 192 -7.27 13.86 17.24
CA GLN A 192 -8.17 12.77 17.55
C GLN A 192 -8.07 11.67 16.50
N MET A 193 -8.14 10.43 16.95
CA MET A 193 -8.11 9.25 16.11
C MET A 193 -9.13 8.23 16.59
N GLU A 194 -9.73 7.50 15.65
CA GLU A 194 -10.64 6.41 15.96
C GLU A 194 -9.93 5.08 15.86
N ILE A 195 -10.01 4.30 16.94
CA ILE A 195 -9.41 2.97 17.03
C ILE A 195 -10.51 1.96 17.25
N THR A 196 -10.62 1.01 16.34
CA THR A 196 -11.52 -0.14 16.49
C THR A 196 -10.72 -1.34 16.98
N THR A 197 -11.11 -1.94 18.11
CA THR A 197 -10.47 -3.17 18.63
C THR A 197 -11.46 -4.32 18.75
N LYS A 198 -10.97 -5.54 18.50
CA LYS A 198 -11.72 -6.79 18.68
C LYS A 198 -11.63 -7.34 20.11
N GLN A 199 -10.71 -6.80 20.92
CA GLN A 199 -10.50 -7.22 22.31
C GLN A 199 -10.12 -6.01 23.17
N SER A 200 -10.66 -5.94 24.39
CA SER A 200 -10.21 -4.93 25.35
C SER A 200 -8.72 -5.14 25.68
N CYS A 201 -7.93 -4.08 25.61
CA CYS A 201 -6.50 -4.10 25.94
C CYS A 201 -6.04 -2.74 26.47
N LEU A 202 -4.86 -2.72 27.09
CA LEU A 202 -4.15 -1.47 27.37
C LEU A 202 -3.41 -1.06 26.09
N LEU A 203 -3.81 0.06 25.49
CA LEU A 203 -3.15 0.60 24.30
C LEU A 203 -2.10 1.63 24.71
N GLU A 204 -0.90 1.47 24.16
CA GLU A 204 0.17 2.46 24.17
C GLU A 204 0.84 2.44 22.79
N GLY A 205 1.09 3.61 22.22
CA GLY A 205 1.66 3.70 20.88
C GLY A 205 2.25 5.07 20.58
N GLU A 206 3.13 5.09 19.58
CA GLU A 206 3.77 6.29 19.07
C GLU A 206 3.59 6.33 17.56
N LEU A 207 3.10 7.46 17.04
CA LEU A 207 3.00 7.75 15.62
C LEU A 207 4.08 8.77 15.26
N LEU A 208 4.73 8.58 14.12
CA LEU A 208 5.71 9.52 13.58
C LEU A 208 5.06 10.32 12.45
N SER A 209 4.93 11.62 12.65
CA SER A 209 4.41 12.54 11.66
C SER A 209 5.40 12.74 10.52
N SER A 210 4.87 13.07 9.35
CA SER A 210 5.64 13.46 8.16
C SER A 210 6.59 14.64 8.38
N ASP A 211 6.34 15.49 9.38
CA ASP A 211 7.21 16.59 9.78
C ASP A 211 8.27 16.20 10.83
N GLY A 212 8.38 14.92 11.17
CA GLY A 212 9.34 14.36 12.11
C GLY A 212 8.95 14.48 13.59
N ARG A 213 7.78 15.05 13.90
CA ARG A 213 7.26 15.06 15.27
C ARG A 213 6.68 13.70 15.65
N GLN A 214 6.70 13.41 16.95
CA GLN A 214 6.15 12.18 17.49
C GLN A 214 4.85 12.47 18.23
N LEU A 215 3.82 11.67 17.97
CA LEU A 215 2.54 11.69 18.65
C LEU A 215 2.40 10.46 19.54
N SER A 216 2.35 10.65 20.85
CA SER A 216 2.15 9.57 21.82
C SER A 216 0.66 9.38 22.11
N VAL A 217 0.22 8.12 22.14
CA VAL A 217 -1.17 7.72 22.42
C VAL A 217 -1.16 6.74 23.58
N GLY A 218 -1.97 7.01 24.61
CA GLY A 218 -2.05 6.18 25.81
C GLY A 218 -0.93 6.46 26.84
N PRO A 219 -0.79 5.61 27.86
CA PRO A 219 -1.49 4.35 28.08
C PRO A 219 -2.99 4.52 28.40
N THR A 220 -3.86 3.90 27.62
CA THR A 220 -5.33 3.99 27.78
C THR A 220 -5.96 2.61 27.65
N MET A 221 -6.86 2.26 28.58
CA MET A 221 -7.70 1.07 28.43
C MET A 221 -8.74 1.33 27.34
N ILE A 222 -8.75 0.48 26.30
CA ILE A 222 -9.76 0.52 25.24
C ILE A 222 -10.65 -0.71 25.33
N ASP A 223 -11.93 -0.54 24.98
CA ASP A 223 -12.93 -1.60 24.98
C ASP A 223 -13.24 -2.10 23.57
N VAL A 224 -13.81 -3.30 23.47
CA VAL A 224 -14.26 -3.86 22.19
C VAL A 224 -15.20 -2.86 21.47
N GLY A 225 -14.89 -2.57 20.21
CA GLY A 225 -15.58 -1.57 19.41
C GLY A 225 -14.73 -0.35 19.11
N VAL A 226 -15.40 0.77 18.78
CA VAL A 226 -14.77 2.04 18.40
C VAL A 226 -14.42 2.84 19.65
N ASN A 227 -13.18 3.31 19.73
CA ASN A 227 -12.66 4.12 20.81
C ASN A 227 -12.06 5.41 20.21
N ALA A 228 -12.49 6.57 20.70
CA ALA A 228 -11.87 7.84 20.35
C ALA A 228 -10.70 8.11 21.30
N LEU A 229 -9.51 8.33 20.74
CA LEU A 229 -8.30 8.63 21.49
C LEU A 229 -7.72 9.98 21.10
N GLN A 230 -7.03 10.60 22.06
CA GLN A 230 -6.27 11.82 21.85
C GLN A 230 -4.78 11.49 21.92
N GLY A 231 -4.02 12.02 20.96
CA GLY A 231 -2.57 11.96 20.98
C GLY A 231 -1.95 13.21 21.61
N ILE A 232 -0.75 13.08 22.16
CA ILE A 232 0.05 14.18 22.72
C ILE A 232 1.35 14.30 21.93
N TRP A 233 1.63 15.48 21.38
CA TRP A 233 2.87 15.72 20.64
C TRP A 233 4.09 15.81 21.56
N SER A 234 5.22 15.25 21.13
CA SER A 234 6.49 15.26 21.88
C SER A 234 7.12 16.67 22.02
N THR A 235 6.71 17.61 21.18
CA THR A 235 7.09 19.03 21.24
C THR A 235 5.87 19.93 21.09
N ASN A 236 5.80 21.02 21.87
CA ASN A 236 4.70 22.00 21.79
C ASN A 236 4.54 22.54 20.36
N GLN A 237 3.30 22.61 19.89
CA GLN A 237 2.94 23.28 18.63
C GLN A 237 3.41 24.74 18.71
N THR A 238 4.36 25.14 17.87
CA THR A 238 4.65 26.54 17.60
C THR A 238 4.20 26.81 16.17
N ASP A 239 3.10 27.56 16.05
CA ASP A 239 2.48 28.16 14.85
C ASP A 239 2.28 27.26 13.60
N GLU A 240 1.00 27.15 13.19
CA GLU A 240 0.52 26.66 11.88
C GLU A 240 1.20 25.36 11.37
N SER A 241 1.09 24.26 12.12
CA SER A 241 1.63 22.98 11.67
C SER A 241 0.65 22.25 10.74
N GLN A 242 0.88 22.34 9.41
CA GLN A 242 0.28 21.44 8.43
C GLN A 242 1.07 20.12 8.37
N GLY A 243 0.82 19.22 9.32
CA GLY A 243 1.39 17.88 9.32
C GLY A 243 0.31 16.85 9.01
N ASN A 244 0.60 15.89 8.12
CA ASN A 244 -0.19 14.66 8.01
C ASN A 244 0.41 13.62 8.96
N LEU A 245 -0.46 12.97 9.74
CA LEU A 245 -0.14 11.77 10.53
C LEU A 245 -0.01 10.56 9.61
#